data_AF-A0A961KBG7-F1
#
_entry.id   AF-A0A961KBG7-F1
#
_cell.length_a   1.000
_cell.length_b   1.000
_cell.length_c   1.000
_cell.angle_alpha   90.00
_cell.angle_beta   90.00
_cell.angle_gamma   90.00
#
_symmetry.space_group_name_H-M   'P 1'
#
loop_
_entity.id
_entity.type
_entity.pdbx_description
1 polymer ?
#
loop_
_entity_poly.entity_id
_entity_poly.type
_entity_poly.pdbx_seq_one_letter_code
_entity_poly.pdbx_strand_id
1 'polypeptide(L)'
;LGLAFGGYELAVALHVSAPIMAVTAGLLIGDIGAKHGMSEQTRDYVDAFWKLIDEILNAVLFVMIGFEVFAVAFTADTLTAGALAVGLALVARLAAVALPVLMLKPFRSFSQGTIAIMTWGGLKGGISVALALSLPDSEWKPVILAATYVVVLFSIIVQGLTVARVAARVGREPELM
;
A
#
# COMPACT_ATOMS: atom_id res chain seq x y z
N LEU A 1 19.92 5.27 -10.02
CA LEU A 1 19.82 6.53 -9.26
C LEU A 1 19.51 7.73 -10.15
N GLY A 2 20.36 8.08 -11.13
CA GLY A 2 20.14 9.25 -12.00
C GLY A 2 18.79 9.28 -12.74
N LEU A 3 18.35 8.14 -13.27
CA LEU A 3 17.05 8.04 -13.95
C LEU A 3 15.85 8.15 -12.97
N ALA A 4 16.00 7.63 -11.74
CA ALA A 4 14.96 7.70 -10.72
C ALA A 4 14.86 9.08 -10.07
N PHE A 5 15.97 9.66 -9.62
CA PHE A 5 15.99 10.98 -8.96
C PHE A 5 15.94 12.13 -9.97
N GLY A 6 16.69 12.05 -11.07
CA GLY A 6 16.67 13.07 -12.12
C GLY A 6 15.32 13.10 -12.85
N GLY A 7 14.73 11.94 -13.12
CA GLY A 7 13.37 11.89 -13.65
C GLY A 7 12.32 12.40 -12.66
N TYR A 8 12.55 12.22 -11.35
CA TYR A 8 11.61 12.68 -10.32
C TYR A 8 11.57 14.19 -10.29
N GLU A 9 12.75 14.81 -10.25
CA GLU A 9 12.89 16.27 -10.31
C GLU A 9 12.33 16.84 -11.61
N LEU A 10 12.59 16.18 -12.74
CA LEU A 10 12.02 16.57 -14.02
C LEU A 10 10.48 16.49 -14.02
N ALA A 11 9.91 15.44 -13.43
CA ALA A 11 8.45 15.31 -13.31
C ALA A 11 7.84 16.41 -12.44
N VAL A 12 8.50 16.78 -11.35
CA VAL A 12 8.09 17.92 -10.51
C VAL A 12 8.13 19.22 -11.32
N ALA A 13 9.22 19.49 -12.05
CA ALA A 13 9.36 20.68 -12.88
C ALA A 13 8.30 20.78 -14.00
N LEU A 14 7.88 19.63 -14.53
CA LEU A 14 6.84 19.53 -15.56
C LEU A 14 5.41 19.44 -15.00
N HIS A 15 5.23 19.56 -13.69
CA HIS A 15 3.93 19.42 -13.00
C HIS A 15 3.22 18.08 -13.27
N VAL A 16 3.99 16.99 -13.42
CA VAL A 16 3.50 15.63 -13.59
C VAL A 16 3.72 14.81 -12.32
N SER A 17 3.10 13.63 -12.23
CA SER A 17 3.21 12.77 -11.04
C SER A 17 4.62 12.17 -10.90
N ALA A 18 5.41 12.75 -10.01
CA ALA A 18 6.75 12.28 -9.68
C ALA A 18 6.78 10.82 -9.14
N PRO A 19 5.83 10.36 -8.31
CA PRO A 19 5.74 8.95 -7.93
C PRO A 19 5.53 8.00 -9.12
N ILE A 20 4.66 8.36 -10.07
CA ILE A 20 4.41 7.53 -11.27
C ILE A 20 5.64 7.49 -12.17
N MET A 21 6.37 8.60 -12.29
CA MET A 21 7.65 8.62 -13.00
C MET A 21 8.63 7.63 -12.35
N ALA A 22 8.78 7.65 -11.02
CA ALA A 22 9.67 6.73 -10.31
C ALA A 22 9.31 5.26 -10.53
N VAL A 23 8.02 4.93 -10.55
CA VAL A 23 7.52 3.57 -10.88
C VAL A 23 7.86 3.20 -12.32
N THR A 24 7.61 4.10 -13.27
CA THR A 24 7.91 3.87 -14.69
C THR A 24 9.41 3.66 -14.92
N ALA A 25 10.25 4.47 -14.27
CA ALA A 25 11.70 4.33 -14.26
C ALA A 25 12.13 2.97 -13.70
N GLY A 26 11.52 2.53 -12.58
CA GLY A 26 11.78 1.23 -11.98
C GLY A 26 11.41 0.06 -12.89
N LEU A 27 10.22 0.10 -13.52
CA LEU A 27 9.79 -0.91 -14.49
C LEU A 27 10.73 -0.98 -15.70
N LEU A 28 11.18 0.17 -16.21
CA LEU A 28 12.10 0.24 -17.35
C LEU A 28 13.48 -0.32 -17.02
N ILE A 29 14.03 0.01 -15.84
CA ILE A 29 15.31 -0.54 -15.36
C ILE A 29 15.17 -2.04 -15.10
N GLY A 30 14.06 -2.46 -14.48
CA GLY A 30 13.81 -3.86 -14.14
C GLY A 30 13.60 -4.78 -15.34
N ASP A 31 13.02 -4.29 -16.44
CA ASP A 31 12.83 -5.08 -17.66
C ASP A 31 13.99 -4.95 -18.64
N ILE A 32 14.34 -3.72 -19.04
CA ILE A 32 15.32 -3.47 -20.11
C ILE A 32 16.75 -3.49 -19.57
N GLY A 33 16.98 -2.81 -18.45
CA GLY A 33 18.31 -2.71 -17.82
C GLY A 33 18.84 -4.06 -17.35
N ALA A 34 17.99 -4.88 -16.74
CA ALA A 34 18.36 -6.20 -16.23
C ALA A 34 18.53 -7.29 -17.31
N LYS A 35 17.83 -7.19 -18.45
CA LYS A 35 17.93 -8.20 -19.53
C LYS A 35 19.05 -7.95 -20.54
N HIS A 36 19.39 -6.69 -20.82
CA HIS A 36 20.29 -6.35 -21.95
C HIS A 36 21.47 -5.46 -21.56
N GLY A 37 21.46 -4.84 -20.37
CA GLY A 37 22.41 -3.78 -20.01
C GLY A 37 23.30 -4.05 -18.80
N MET A 38 23.13 -5.18 -18.09
CA MET A 38 23.86 -5.47 -16.85
C MET A 38 24.37 -6.91 -16.82
N SER A 39 25.57 -7.10 -16.26
CA SER A 39 26.04 -8.43 -15.86
C SER A 39 25.25 -8.91 -14.63
N GLU A 40 25.21 -10.23 -14.41
CA GLU A 40 24.54 -10.83 -13.24
C GLU A 40 25.04 -10.21 -11.93
N GLN A 41 26.36 -10.04 -11.79
CA GLN A 41 26.95 -9.43 -10.61
C GLN A 41 26.48 -7.98 -10.38
N THR A 42 26.38 -7.15 -11.42
CA THR A 42 25.87 -5.78 -11.29
C THR A 42 24.40 -5.76 -10.88
N ARG A 43 23.59 -6.67 -11.42
CA ARG A 43 22.18 -6.80 -11.07
C ARG A 43 21.99 -7.15 -9.60
N ASP A 44 22.74 -8.12 -9.09
CA ASP A 44 22.66 -8.54 -7.70
C ASP A 44 23.02 -7.39 -6.74
N TYR A 45 24.04 -6.60 -7.07
CA TYR A 45 24.40 -5.42 -6.28
C TYR A 45 23.31 -4.34 -6.30
N VAL A 46 22.68 -4.09 -7.44
CA VAL A 46 21.58 -3.12 -7.56
C VAL A 46 20.36 -3.58 -6.78
N ASP A 47 19.99 -4.86 -6.89
CA ASP A 47 18.86 -5.44 -6.17
C ASP A 47 19.11 -5.44 -4.66
N ALA A 48 20.32 -5.80 -4.21
CA ALA A 48 20.71 -5.75 -2.81
C ALA A 48 20.69 -4.31 -2.25
N PHE A 49 21.19 -3.35 -3.02
CA PHE A 49 21.15 -1.93 -2.64
C PHE A 49 19.72 -1.45 -2.43
N TRP A 50 18.82 -1.70 -3.38
CA TRP A 50 17.42 -1.27 -3.26
C TRP A 50 16.68 -1.99 -2.14
N LYS A 51 16.96 -3.29 -1.93
CA LYS A 51 16.40 -4.03 -0.80
C LYS A 51 16.82 -3.45 0.54
N LEU A 52 18.09 -3.08 0.69
CA LEU A 52 18.59 -2.45 1.91
C LEU A 52 17.90 -1.09 2.15
N ILE A 53 17.75 -0.27 1.11
CA ILE A 53 17.04 1.01 1.21
C ILE A 53 15.57 0.79 1.60
N ASP A 54 14.89 -0.18 1.00
CA ASP A 54 13.50 -0.54 1.35
C ASP A 54 13.38 -0.97 2.81
N GLU A 55 14.28 -1.83 3.29
CA GLU A 55 14.31 -2.27 4.69
C GLU A 55 14.52 -1.10 5.66
N ILE A 56 15.44 -0.18 5.37
CA ILE A 56 15.68 1.02 6.19
C ILE A 56 14.44 1.92 6.19
N LEU A 57 13.90 2.26 5.02
CA LEU A 57 12.76 3.16 4.90
C LEU A 57 11.52 2.58 5.59
N ASN A 58 11.30 1.28 5.47
CA ASN A 58 10.20 0.60 6.13
C ASN A 58 10.38 0.59 7.66
N ALA A 59 11.60 0.35 8.17
CA ALA A 59 11.88 0.44 9.60
C ALA A 59 11.62 1.85 10.14
N VAL A 60 12.08 2.89 9.44
CA VAL A 60 11.82 4.30 9.81
C VAL A 60 10.32 4.60 9.78
N LEU A 61 9.60 4.15 8.76
CA LEU A 61 8.15 4.29 8.64
C LEU A 61 7.42 3.67 9.84
N PHE A 62 7.79 2.46 10.24
CA PHE A 62 7.19 1.81 11.42
C PHE A 62 7.50 2.56 12.72
N VAL A 63 8.72 3.07 12.88
CA VAL A 63 9.09 3.89 14.04
C VAL A 63 8.28 5.19 14.08
N MET A 64 8.13 5.89 12.95
CA MET A 64 7.32 7.11 12.86
C MET A 64 5.85 6.83 13.20
N ILE A 65 5.28 5.75 12.65
CA ILE A 65 3.91 5.32 13.00
C ILE A 65 3.81 5.05 14.51
N GLY A 66 4.79 4.34 15.09
CA GLY A 66 4.79 4.03 16.52
C GLY A 66 4.87 5.26 17.41
N PHE A 67 5.72 6.23 17.08
CA PHE A 67 5.89 7.47 17.85
C PHE A 67 4.62 8.33 17.85
N GLU A 68 4.00 8.51 16.68
CA GLU A 68 2.80 9.33 16.56
C GLU A 68 1.60 8.73 17.32
N VAL A 69 1.50 7.41 17.39
CA VAL A 69 0.44 6.72 18.17
C VAL A 69 0.47 7.10 19.65
N PHE A 70 1.65 7.38 20.23
CA PHE A 70 1.76 7.90 21.59
C PHE A 70 1.38 9.38 21.71
N ALA A 71 1.49 10.15 20.62
CA ALA A 71 1.15 11.56 20.57
C ALA A 71 -0.36 11.81 20.37
N VAL A 72 -1.10 10.86 19.80
CA VAL A 72 -2.55 10.98 19.58
C VAL A 72 -3.32 10.80 20.88
N ALA A 73 -4.10 11.82 21.28
CA ALA A 73 -5.06 11.70 22.37
C ALA A 73 -6.25 10.83 21.93
N PHE A 74 -6.33 9.61 22.45
CA PHE A 74 -7.48 8.73 22.26
C PHE A 74 -8.65 9.21 23.12
N THR A 75 -9.59 9.93 22.51
CA THR A 75 -10.88 10.25 23.11
C THR A 75 -11.94 9.26 22.61
N ALA A 76 -13.04 9.13 23.35
CA ALA A 76 -14.13 8.23 22.95
C ALA A 76 -14.69 8.60 21.55
N ASP A 77 -14.73 9.89 21.23
CA ASP A 77 -15.17 10.40 19.92
C ASP A 77 -14.19 10.04 18.79
N THR A 78 -12.88 10.11 19.02
CA THR A 78 -11.90 9.72 17.99
C THR A 78 -11.89 8.22 17.75
N LEU A 79 -12.17 7.42 18.78
CA LEU A 79 -12.27 5.97 18.65
C LEU A 79 -13.50 5.54 17.83
N THR A 80 -14.66 6.18 18.06
CA THR A 80 -15.88 5.91 17.28
C THR A 80 -15.72 6.37 15.83
N ALA A 81 -15.15 7.54 15.59
CA ALA A 81 -14.81 8.03 14.25
C ALA A 81 -13.83 7.08 13.53
N GLY A 82 -12.81 6.58 14.23
CA GLY A 82 -11.85 5.60 13.71
C GLY A 82 -12.51 4.26 13.34
N ALA A 83 -13.41 3.75 14.19
CA ALA A 83 -14.14 2.51 13.91
C ALA A 83 -15.06 2.64 12.68
N LEU A 84 -15.77 3.77 12.56
CA LEU A 84 -16.58 4.08 11.38
C LEU A 84 -15.71 4.21 10.12
N ALA A 85 -14.54 4.85 10.23
CA ALA A 85 -13.59 4.96 9.12
C ALA A 85 -13.08 3.60 8.66
N VAL A 86 -12.82 2.66 9.58
CA VAL A 86 -12.45 1.28 9.25
C VAL A 86 -13.59 0.58 8.50
N GLY A 87 -14.81 0.65 9.01
CA GLY A 87 -15.98 0.06 8.36
C GLY A 87 -16.19 0.62 6.94
N LEU A 88 -16.14 1.94 6.80
CA LEU A 88 -16.26 2.63 5.51
C LEU A 88 -15.13 2.22 4.56
N ALA A 89 -13.89 2.12 5.03
CA ALA A 89 -12.75 1.73 4.22
C ALA A 89 -12.89 0.29 3.70
N LEU A 90 -13.38 -0.63 4.52
CA LEU A 90 -13.63 -2.02 4.12
C LEU A 90 -14.77 -2.12 3.10
N VAL A 91 -15.87 -1.40 3.31
CA VAL A 91 -17.00 -1.37 2.36
C VAL A 91 -16.57 -0.74 1.03
N ALA A 92 -15.83 0.36 1.06
CA ALA A 92 -15.29 1.01 -0.13
C ALA A 92 -14.36 0.06 -0.90
N ARG A 93 -13.50 -0.69 -0.19
CA ARG A 93 -12.62 -1.70 -0.79
C ARG A 93 -13.40 -2.84 -1.42
N LEU A 94 -14.40 -3.36 -0.71
CA LEU A 94 -15.27 -4.42 -1.21
C LEU A 94 -15.97 -3.97 -2.49
N ALA A 95 -16.53 -2.76 -2.52
CA ALA A 95 -17.17 -2.21 -3.71
C ALA A 95 -16.19 -2.02 -4.86
N ALA A 96 -15.00 -1.47 -4.60
CA ALA A 96 -13.96 -1.24 -5.60
C ALA A 96 -13.41 -2.54 -6.23
N VAL A 97 -13.46 -3.66 -5.52
CA VAL A 97 -13.04 -4.97 -6.04
C VAL A 97 -14.21 -5.73 -6.65
N ALA A 98 -15.37 -5.76 -5.97
CA ALA A 98 -16.53 -6.52 -6.41
C ALA A 98 -17.12 -5.96 -7.71
N LEU A 99 -17.15 -4.64 -7.89
CA LEU A 99 -17.73 -4.03 -9.09
C LEU A 99 -16.98 -4.46 -10.37
N PRO A 100 -15.64 -4.29 -10.50
CA PRO A 100 -14.90 -4.80 -11.65
C PRO A 100 -15.00 -6.32 -11.83
N VAL A 101 -14.92 -7.09 -10.74
CA VAL A 101 -14.98 -8.56 -10.82
C VAL A 101 -16.36 -9.03 -11.33
N LEU A 102 -17.45 -8.44 -10.85
CA LEU A 102 -18.80 -8.78 -11.29
C LEU A 102 -19.05 -8.35 -12.75
N MET A 103 -18.55 -7.19 -13.16
CA MET A 103 -18.65 -6.72 -14.55
C MET A 103 -17.83 -7.59 -15.52
N LEU A 104 -16.69 -8.10 -15.09
CA LEU A 104 -15.81 -8.95 -15.91
C LEU A 104 -16.13 -10.45 -15.81
N LYS A 105 -16.99 -10.87 -14.87
CA LYS A 105 -17.41 -12.27 -14.68
C LYS A 105 -17.94 -12.95 -15.96
N PRO A 106 -18.66 -12.27 -16.87
CA PRO A 106 -19.07 -12.89 -18.14
C PRO A 106 -17.91 -13.15 -19.11
N PHE A 107 -16.81 -12.41 -18.98
CA PHE A 107 -15.66 -12.44 -19.90
C PHE A 107 -14.43 -13.16 -19.33
N ARG A 108 -14.39 -13.41 -18.01
CA ARG A 108 -13.28 -14.06 -17.30
C ARG A 108 -13.78 -14.95 -16.16
N SER A 109 -13.18 -16.13 -16.04
CA SER A 109 -13.31 -16.97 -14.85
C SER A 109 -12.45 -16.42 -13.71
N PHE A 110 -13.06 -16.16 -12.56
CA PHE A 110 -12.37 -15.83 -11.31
C PHE A 110 -12.54 -17.00 -10.35
N SER A 111 -11.46 -17.40 -9.65
CA SER A 111 -11.53 -18.47 -8.65
C SER A 111 -12.45 -18.06 -7.50
N GLN A 112 -13.10 -19.05 -6.88
CA GLN A 112 -13.93 -18.79 -5.71
C GLN A 112 -13.08 -18.11 -4.63
N GLY A 113 -13.56 -16.98 -4.12
CA GLY A 113 -12.86 -16.27 -3.05
C GLY A 113 -11.89 -15.16 -3.48
N THR A 114 -11.69 -14.93 -4.78
CA THR A 114 -10.88 -13.81 -5.29
C THR A 114 -11.29 -12.47 -4.67
N ILE A 115 -12.60 -12.19 -4.60
CA ILE A 115 -13.11 -10.93 -4.03
C ILE A 115 -12.72 -10.80 -2.55
N ALA A 116 -12.87 -11.86 -1.76
CA ALA A 116 -12.55 -11.84 -0.34
C ALA A 116 -11.05 -11.69 -0.10
N ILE A 117 -10.22 -12.42 -0.84
CA ILE A 117 -8.75 -12.34 -0.73
C ILE A 117 -8.26 -10.96 -1.15
N MET A 118 -8.74 -10.41 -2.28
CA MET A 118 -8.32 -9.08 -2.76
C MET A 118 -8.83 -7.93 -1.88
N THR A 119 -10.00 -8.10 -1.24
CA THR A 119 -10.53 -7.12 -0.29
C THR A 119 -9.74 -7.16 1.01
N TRP A 120 -9.47 -8.35 1.55
CA TRP A 120 -8.80 -8.53 2.84
C TRP A 120 -7.28 -8.35 2.77
N GLY A 121 -6.67 -8.63 1.62
CA GLY A 121 -5.23 -8.44 1.38
C GLY A 121 -4.83 -7.01 1.02
N GLY A 122 -5.77 -6.06 0.97
CA GLY A 122 -5.51 -4.65 0.69
C GLY A 122 -4.88 -3.92 1.87
N LEU A 123 -3.69 -4.35 2.30
CA LEU A 123 -2.98 -3.76 3.42
C LEU A 123 -2.68 -2.27 3.15
N LYS A 124 -3.08 -1.41 4.07
CA LYS A 124 -2.79 0.02 4.05
C LYS A 124 -1.36 0.23 4.56
N GLY A 125 -0.52 0.84 3.72
CA GLY A 125 0.87 1.16 4.07
C GLY A 125 1.05 2.60 4.57
N GLY A 126 2.29 2.96 4.91
CA GLY A 126 2.61 4.31 5.40
C GLY A 126 2.48 5.43 4.36
N ILE A 127 2.25 5.12 3.08
CA ILE A 127 1.93 6.15 2.07
C ILE A 127 0.63 6.89 2.43
N SER A 128 -0.37 6.19 3.00
CA SER A 128 -1.61 6.84 3.45
C SER A 128 -1.36 7.84 4.58
N VAL A 129 -0.45 7.50 5.49
CA VAL A 129 -0.03 8.38 6.59
C VAL A 129 0.73 9.60 6.05
N ALA A 130 1.69 9.38 5.13
CA ALA A 130 2.45 10.46 4.51
C ALA A 130 1.53 11.47 3.80
N LEU A 131 0.51 10.98 3.08
CA LEU A 131 -0.47 11.85 2.43
C LEU A 131 -1.30 12.64 3.45
N ALA A 132 -1.72 12.01 4.55
CA ALA A 132 -2.45 12.71 5.61
C ALA A 132 -1.58 13.78 6.32
N LEU A 133 -0.27 13.53 6.50
CA LEU A 133 0.67 14.51 7.06
C LEU A 133 0.93 15.68 6.11
N SER A 134 0.87 15.44 4.79
CA SER A 134 1.03 16.49 3.77
C SER A 134 -0.16 17.45 3.66
N LEU A 135 -1.27 17.17 4.37
CA LEU A 135 -2.45 18.03 4.36
C LEU A 135 -2.14 19.39 5.00
N PRO A 136 -2.60 20.52 4.41
CA PRO A 136 -2.44 21.83 5.04
C PRO A 136 -3.11 21.89 6.42
N ASP A 137 -2.55 22.71 7.31
CA ASP A 137 -3.08 22.88 8.65
C ASP A 137 -4.51 23.41 8.60
N SER A 138 -5.44 22.61 9.11
CA SER A 138 -6.86 22.89 9.13
C SER A 138 -7.47 22.22 10.36
N GLU A 139 -8.65 22.67 10.78
CA GLU A 139 -9.40 22.10 11.91
C GLU A 139 -9.67 20.59 11.73
N TRP A 140 -9.76 20.13 10.47
CA TRP A 140 -10.02 18.74 10.12
C TRP A 140 -8.76 17.85 10.09
N LYS A 141 -7.57 18.44 10.00
CA LYS A 141 -6.31 17.69 9.87
C LYS A 141 -6.08 16.71 11.03
N PRO A 142 -6.26 17.07 12.31
CA PRO A 142 -6.12 16.12 13.42
C PRO A 142 -7.09 14.94 13.34
N VAL A 143 -8.34 15.20 12.93
CA VAL A 143 -9.38 14.17 12.79
C VAL A 143 -9.05 13.21 11.64
N ILE A 144 -8.65 13.74 10.48
CA ILE A 144 -8.26 12.95 9.31
C ILE A 144 -7.01 12.12 9.60
N LEU A 145 -6.02 12.71 10.29
CA LEU A 145 -4.83 12.00 10.73
C LEU A 145 -5.21 10.85 11.65
N ALA A 146 -5.96 11.11 12.72
CA ALA A 146 -6.41 10.08 13.66
C ALA A 146 -7.16 8.94 12.95
N ALA A 147 -8.11 9.25 12.07
CA ALA A 147 -8.85 8.25 11.32
C ALA A 147 -7.95 7.44 10.39
N THR A 148 -7.03 8.09 9.66
CA THR A 148 -6.08 7.44 8.75
C THR A 148 -5.16 6.49 9.53
N TYR A 149 -4.67 6.91 10.69
CA TYR A 149 -3.85 6.08 11.57
C TYR A 149 -4.61 4.88 12.11
N VAL A 150 -5.83 5.05 12.61
CA VAL A 150 -6.65 3.93 13.10
C VAL A 150 -6.87 2.91 11.98
N VAL A 151 -7.16 3.36 10.76
CA VAL A 151 -7.32 2.47 9.59
C VAL A 151 -6.01 1.75 9.24
N VAL A 152 -4.88 2.44 9.26
CA VAL A 152 -3.56 1.84 8.97
C VAL A 152 -3.16 0.83 10.04
N LEU A 153 -3.31 1.16 11.33
CA LEU A 153 -3.06 0.24 12.44
C LEU A 153 -3.96 -0.99 12.39
N PHE A 154 -5.26 -0.79 12.16
CA PHE A 154 -6.20 -1.89 11.97
C PHE A 154 -5.76 -2.77 10.80
N SER A 155 -5.35 -2.17 9.69
CA SER A 155 -4.89 -2.92 8.53
C SER A 155 -3.61 -3.72 8.82
N ILE A 156 -2.63 -3.15 9.52
CA ILE A 156 -1.36 -3.84 9.78
C ILE A 156 -1.57 -4.96 10.81
N ILE A 157 -2.27 -4.67 11.91
CA ILE A 157 -2.46 -5.60 13.03
C ILE A 157 -3.52 -6.64 12.69
N VAL A 158 -4.72 -6.21 12.30
CA VAL A 158 -5.86 -7.12 12.07
C VAL A 158 -5.75 -7.73 10.69
N GLN A 159 -5.73 -6.94 9.61
CA GLN A 159 -5.70 -7.50 8.25
C GLN A 159 -4.38 -8.23 7.98
N GLY A 160 -3.24 -7.70 8.44
CA GLY A 160 -1.92 -8.34 8.29
C GLY A 160 -1.82 -9.71 8.96
N LEU A 161 -2.33 -9.86 10.19
CA LEU A 161 -2.31 -11.16 10.89
C LEU A 161 -3.42 -12.12 10.43
N THR A 162 -4.48 -11.63 9.80
CA THR A 162 -5.63 -12.46 9.40
C THR A 162 -5.64 -12.82 7.91
N VAL A 163 -4.94 -12.09 7.04
CA VAL A 163 -4.93 -12.33 5.59
C VAL A 163 -4.50 -13.76 5.24
N ALA A 164 -3.45 -14.29 5.88
CA ALA A 164 -2.98 -15.65 5.63
C ALA A 164 -4.05 -16.70 6.01
N ARG A 165 -4.79 -16.47 7.11
CA ARG A 165 -5.88 -17.35 7.55
C ARG A 165 -7.08 -17.26 6.61
N VAL A 166 -7.44 -16.07 6.16
CA VAL A 166 -8.53 -15.85 5.20
C VAL A 166 -8.18 -16.49 3.86
N ALA A 167 -6.96 -16.30 3.36
CA ALA A 167 -6.47 -16.93 2.16
C ALA A 167 -6.49 -18.46 2.26
N ALA A 168 -6.06 -19.04 3.39
CA ALA A 168 -6.12 -20.49 3.60
C ALA A 168 -7.55 -21.04 3.70
N ARG A 169 -8.51 -20.25 4.21
CA ARG A 169 -9.91 -20.67 4.36
C ARG A 169 -10.70 -20.57 3.07
N VAL A 170 -10.39 -19.57 2.25
CA VAL A 170 -11.16 -19.16 1.09
C VAL A 170 -10.50 -19.61 -0.22
N GLY A 171 -9.17 -19.66 -0.26
CA GLY A 171 -8.36 -20.13 -1.40
C GLY A 171 -8.15 -21.65 -1.44
N ARG A 172 -8.90 -22.41 -0.64
CA ARG A 172 -9.04 -23.86 -0.86
C ARG A 172 -9.88 -24.08 -2.11
N GLU A 173 -9.25 -24.02 -3.27
CA GLU A 173 -9.71 -24.86 -4.36
C GLU A 173 -9.37 -26.32 -4.01
N PRO A 174 -10.27 -27.29 -4.31
CA PRO A 174 -10.03 -28.69 -4.02
C PRO A 174 -8.79 -29.14 -4.78
N GLU A 175 -7.93 -29.92 -4.11
CA GLU A 175 -6.98 -30.78 -4.81
C GLU A 175 -7.74 -31.59 -5.86
N LEU A 176 -7.61 -31.21 -7.13
CA LEU A 176 -7.89 -32.05 -8.28
C LEU A 176 -6.48 -32.47 -8.74
N MET A 177 -5.94 -33.60 -8.26
CA MET A 177 -6.17 -34.96 -8.81
C MET A 177 -6.23 -34.97 -10.33
#